data_AF-A0A7Y0MX99-F1
#
_entry.id   AF-A0A7Y0MX99-F1
#
_cell.length_a   1.000
_cell.length_b   1.000
_cell.length_c   1.000
_cell.angle_alpha   90.00
_cell.angle_beta   90.00
_cell.angle_gamma   90.00
#
_symmetry.space_group_name_H-M   'P 1'
#
loop_
_entity.id
_entity.type
_entity.pdbx_description
1 polymer ?
#
loop_
_entity_poly.entity_id
_entity_poly.type
_entity_poly.pdbx_seq_one_letter_code
_entity_poly.pdbx_strand_id
1 'polypeptide(L)'
;MTAKQRLAELIQSDLRTLTFSLIGDTPRIAESTVITVWLLGLNLTPKQVVKLQPAVHNSSPTLTTVYKISSRFKDTVKLLKLEAHELYTKANLL
;
A
#
# COMPACT_ATOMS: atom_id res chain seq x y z
N MET A 1 11.48 16.16 12.44
CA MET A 1 10.95 14.79 12.30
C MET A 1 10.62 14.27 13.70
N THR A 2 9.36 13.96 13.99
CA THR A 2 8.92 13.56 15.34
C THR A 2 9.03 12.05 15.54
N ALA A 3 9.05 11.58 16.80
CA ALA A 3 9.03 10.15 17.12
C ALA A 3 7.82 9.43 16.49
N LYS A 4 6.66 10.10 16.46
CA LYS A 4 5.44 9.60 15.80
C LYS A 4 5.61 9.43 14.29
N GLN A 5 6.30 10.35 13.62
CA GLN A 5 6.57 10.24 12.18
C GLN A 5 7.48 9.05 11.86
N ARG A 6 8.55 8.87 12.64
CA ARG A 6 9.45 7.71 12.48
C ARG A 6 8.71 6.38 12.66
N LEU A 7 7.83 6.30 13.66
CA LEU A 7 7.03 5.09 13.89
C LEU A 7 6.04 4.83 12.75
N ALA A 8 5.41 5.87 12.21
CA ALA A 8 4.54 5.74 11.05
C ALA A 8 5.29 5.26 9.80
N GLU A 9 6.51 5.73 9.57
CA GLU A 9 7.36 5.29 8.46
C GLU A 9 7.80 3.83 8.60
N LEU A 10 8.13 3.39 9.81
CA LEU A 10 8.44 1.98 10.09
C LEU A 10 7.24 1.09 9.76
N ILE A 11 6.04 1.43 10.25
CA ILE A 11 4.80 0.70 9.92
C ILE A 11 4.58 0.65 8.39
N GLN A 12 4.79 1.77 7.70
CA GLN A 12 4.64 1.82 6.24
C GLN A 12 5.65 0.93 5.52
N SER A 13 6.89 0.89 5.99
CA SER A 13 7.97 0.05 5.47
C SER A 13 7.68 -1.44 5.71
N ASP A 14 7.19 -1.81 6.88
CA ASP A 14 6.84 -3.19 7.23
C ASP A 14 5.66 -3.67 6.37
N LEU A 15 4.62 -2.85 6.24
CA LEU A 15 3.47 -3.13 5.37
C LEU A 15 3.87 -3.23 3.89
N ARG A 16 4.85 -2.44 3.44
CA ARG A 16 5.40 -2.56 2.09
C ARG A 16 6.05 -3.93 1.91
N THR A 17 6.94 -4.30 2.84
CA THR A 17 7.63 -5.60 2.82
C THR A 17 6.64 -6.76 2.80
N LEU A 18 5.63 -6.71 3.67
CA LEU A 18 4.53 -7.68 3.71
C LEU A 18 3.80 -7.77 2.37
N THR A 19 3.52 -6.64 1.74
CA THR A 19 2.84 -6.63 0.42
C THR A 19 3.70 -7.30 -0.65
N PHE A 20 5.02 -7.07 -0.66
CA PHE A 20 5.94 -7.74 -1.57
C PHE A 20 5.98 -9.26 -1.31
N SER A 21 6.01 -9.71 -0.06
CA SER A 21 5.97 -11.14 0.27
C SER A 21 4.64 -11.81 -0.13
N LEU A 22 3.51 -11.09 -0.04
CA LEU A 22 2.19 -11.67 -0.34
C LEU A 22 1.95 -11.86 -1.85
N ILE A 23 2.42 -10.93 -2.69
CA ILE A 23 2.07 -10.91 -4.12
C ILE A 23 3.25 -10.65 -5.06
N GLY A 24 4.40 -10.22 -4.55
CA GLY A 24 5.58 -9.87 -5.34
C GLY A 24 6.28 -11.08 -5.95
N ASP A 25 6.22 -12.23 -5.29
CA ASP A 25 6.82 -13.48 -5.79
C ASP A 25 5.95 -14.19 -6.84
N THR A 26 4.75 -13.66 -7.10
CA THR A 26 3.86 -14.22 -8.13
C THR A 26 4.40 -13.90 -9.53
N PRO A 27 4.67 -14.91 -10.38
CA PRO A 27 5.15 -14.66 -11.74
C PRO A 27 4.22 -13.71 -12.49
N ARG A 28 4.81 -12.75 -13.23
CA ARG A 28 4.11 -11.73 -14.06
C ARG A 28 3.42 -10.60 -13.28
N ILE A 29 3.62 -10.48 -11.97
CA ILE A 29 3.21 -9.27 -11.23
C ILE A 29 4.33 -8.23 -11.33
N ALA A 30 4.03 -7.08 -11.94
CA ALA A 30 4.97 -5.98 -12.00
C ALA A 30 5.08 -5.30 -10.63
N GLU A 31 6.27 -4.82 -10.27
CA GLU A 31 6.50 -4.08 -9.02
C GLU A 31 5.52 -2.92 -8.84
N SER A 32 5.21 -2.18 -9.92
CA SER A 32 4.23 -1.09 -9.91
C SER A 32 2.84 -1.53 -9.43
N THR A 33 2.46 -2.79 -9.66
CA THR A 33 1.21 -3.38 -9.18
C THR A 33 1.27 -3.64 -7.67
N VAL A 34 2.40 -4.16 -7.19
CA VAL A 34 2.65 -4.39 -5.76
C VAL A 34 2.58 -3.07 -4.99
N ILE A 35 3.20 -2.01 -5.52
CA ILE A 35 3.15 -0.66 -4.95
C ILE A 35 1.72 -0.12 -4.92
N THR A 36 0.94 -0.29 -6.00
CA THR A 36 -0.48 0.11 -6.01
C THR A 36 -1.27 -0.62 -4.91
N VAL A 37 -1.07 -1.93 -4.73
CA VAL A 37 -1.76 -2.72 -3.69
C VAL A 37 -1.37 -2.24 -2.30
N TRP A 38 -0.08 -1.99 -2.06
CA TRP A 38 0.41 -1.47 -0.78
C TRP A 38 -0.20 -0.10 -0.45
N LEU A 39 -0.22 0.84 -1.40
CA LEU A 39 -0.82 2.17 -1.21
C LEU A 39 -2.32 2.07 -0.92
N LEU A 40 -3.05 1.18 -1.60
CA LEU A 40 -4.45 0.89 -1.29
C LEU A 40 -4.61 0.26 0.11
N GLY A 41 -3.66 -0.58 0.52
CA GLY A 41 -3.57 -1.20 1.85
C GLY A 41 -3.38 -0.18 2.97
N LEU A 42 -2.65 0.91 2.72
CA LEU A 42 -2.54 2.08 3.60
C LEU A 42 -3.82 2.95 3.65
N ASN A 43 -4.95 2.39 3.20
CA ASN A 43 -6.25 3.03 3.15
C ASN A 43 -6.36 4.28 2.26
N LEU A 44 -5.44 4.43 1.28
CA LEU A 44 -5.55 5.50 0.28
C LEU A 44 -6.67 5.21 -0.72
N THR A 45 -7.37 6.26 -1.15
CA THR A 45 -8.35 6.16 -2.22
C THR A 45 -7.66 5.99 -3.58
N PRO A 46 -8.33 5.39 -4.59
CA PRO A 46 -7.77 5.24 -5.92
C PRO A 46 -7.23 6.55 -6.53
N LYS A 47 -7.90 7.68 -6.28
CA LYS A 47 -7.43 9.01 -6.74
C LYS A 47 -6.14 9.44 -6.05
N GLN A 48 -6.01 9.20 -4.75
CA GLN A 48 -4.79 9.49 -4.01
C GLN A 48 -3.63 8.59 -4.47
N VAL A 49 -3.89 7.32 -4.76
CA VAL A 49 -2.87 6.40 -5.29
C VAL A 49 -2.31 6.89 -6.62
N VAL A 50 -3.18 7.28 -7.58
CA VAL A 50 -2.73 7.86 -8.86
C VAL A 50 -1.83 9.08 -8.66
N LYS A 51 -2.17 9.94 -7.67
CA LYS A 51 -1.40 11.15 -7.39
C LYS A 51 -0.06 10.87 -6.69
N LEU A 52 -0.03 9.91 -5.76
CA LEU A 52 1.12 9.65 -4.88
C LEU A 52 2.11 8.66 -5.47
N GLN A 53 1.65 7.69 -6.28
CA GLN A 53 2.50 6.62 -6.78
C GLN A 53 3.76 7.12 -7.54
N PRO A 54 3.70 8.17 -8.37
CA PRO A 54 4.90 8.70 -9.04
C PRO A 54 5.98 9.24 -8.08
N ALA A 55 5.60 9.66 -6.88
CA ALA A 55 6.55 10.13 -5.86
C ALA A 55 7.23 8.97 -5.11
N VAL A 56 6.66 7.76 -5.20
CA VAL A 56 7.12 6.58 -4.45
C VAL A 56 7.76 5.53 -5.37
N HIS A 57 7.35 5.47 -6.63
CA HIS A 57 7.84 4.54 -7.64
C HIS A 57 7.78 5.21 -9.02
N ASN A 58 8.67 4.83 -9.94
CA ASN A 58 8.77 5.37 -11.31
C ASN A 58 7.62 4.89 -12.22
N SER A 59 6.37 5.01 -11.77
CA SER A 59 5.18 4.61 -12.52
C SER A 59 4.02 5.56 -12.25
N SER A 60 3.24 5.84 -13.30
CA SER A 60 2.07 6.71 -13.24
C SER A 60 0.82 5.92 -13.65
N PRO A 61 0.19 5.18 -12.73
CA PRO A 61 -1.00 4.39 -13.08
C PRO A 61 -2.18 5.31 -13.38
N THR A 62 -3.06 4.88 -14.28
CA THR A 62 -4.35 5.54 -14.48
C THR A 62 -5.36 5.10 -13.42
N LEU A 63 -6.41 5.89 -13.19
CA LEU A 63 -7.47 5.55 -12.24
C LEU A 63 -8.11 4.19 -12.56
N THR A 64 -8.35 3.91 -13.85
CA THR A 64 -8.86 2.60 -14.32
C THR A 64 -7.92 1.46 -13.96
N THR A 65 -6.61 1.67 -14.07
CA THR A 65 -5.60 0.67 -13.69
C THR A 65 -5.67 0.38 -12.19
N VAL A 66 -5.75 1.42 -11.36
CA VAL A 66 -5.87 1.27 -9.91
C VAL A 66 -7.15 0.53 -9.52
N TYR A 67 -8.28 0.82 -10.17
CA TYR A 67 -9.52 0.06 -9.93
C TYR A 67 -9.42 -1.41 -10.33
N LYS A 68 -8.80 -1.72 -11.47
CA LYS A 68 -8.56 -3.11 -11.90
C LYS A 68 -7.68 -3.86 -10.89
N ILE A 69 -6.61 -3.23 -10.40
CA ILE A 69 -5.72 -3.79 -9.40
C ILE A 69 -6.46 -4.00 -8.07
N SER A 70 -7.21 -2.99 -7.60
CA SER A 70 -8.03 -3.07 -6.39
C SER A 70 -9.02 -4.24 -6.45
N SER A 71 -9.67 -4.44 -7.59
CA SER A 71 -10.59 -5.56 -7.79
C SER A 71 -9.86 -6.91 -7.80
N ARG A 72 -8.75 -7.00 -8.53
CA ARG A 72 -7.95 -8.24 -8.64
C ARG A 72 -7.35 -8.70 -7.31
N PHE A 73 -6.93 -7.76 -6.46
CA PHE A 73 -6.27 -8.03 -5.18
C PHE A 73 -7.12 -7.61 -3.98
N LYS A 74 -8.46 -7.68 -4.13
CA LYS A 74 -9.42 -7.18 -3.13
C LYS A 74 -9.16 -7.73 -1.73
N ASP A 75 -8.92 -9.04 -1.62
CA ASP A 75 -8.72 -9.70 -0.33
C ASP A 75 -7.39 -9.30 0.32
N THR A 76 -6.32 -9.18 -0.49
CA THR A 76 -5.01 -8.68 -0.04
C THR A 76 -5.11 -7.23 0.43
N VAL A 77 -5.79 -6.36 -0.32
CA VAL A 77 -6.03 -4.96 0.09
C VAL A 77 -6.83 -4.90 1.38
N LYS A 78 -7.86 -5.75 1.54
CA LYS A 78 -8.66 -5.81 2.77
C LYS A 78 -7.81 -6.23 3.97
N LEU A 79 -6.98 -7.26 3.82
CA LEU A 79 -6.07 -7.73 4.86
C LEU A 79 -5.08 -6.63 5.26
N LEU A 80 -4.43 -6.00 4.29
CA LEU A 80 -3.47 -4.92 4.55
C LEU A 80 -4.10 -3.71 5.25
N LYS A 81 -5.36 -3.38 4.92
CA LYS A 81 -6.09 -2.30 5.61
C LYS A 81 -6.35 -2.62 7.08
N LEU A 82 -6.73 -3.86 7.39
CA LEU A 82 -6.94 -4.29 8.76
C LEU A 82 -5.63 -4.27 9.54
N GLU A 83 -4.57 -4.83 8.97
CA GLU A 83 -3.24 -4.84 9.58
C GLU A 83 -2.72 -3.42 9.83
N ALA A 84 -2.83 -2.53 8.82
CA ALA A 84 -2.45 -1.14 8.97
C ALA A 84 -3.22 -0.45 10.11
N HIS A 85 -4.54 -0.62 10.15
CA HIS A 85 -5.37 -0.04 11.21
C HIS A 85 -4.97 -0.54 12.60
N GLU A 86 -4.70 -1.84 12.74
CA GLU A 86 -4.26 -2.44 14.00
C GLU A 86 -2.90 -1.89 14.44
N LEU A 87 -1.91 -1.85 13.54
CA LEU A 87 -0.58 -1.32 13.81
C LEU A 87 -0.62 0.16 14.21
N TYR A 88 -1.36 0.98 13.48
CA TYR A 88 -1.50 2.41 13.81
C TYR A 88 -2.24 2.64 15.14
N THR A 89 -3.24 1.81 15.45
CA THR A 89 -3.98 1.87 16.72
C THR A 89 -3.07 1.49 17.89
N LYS A 90 -2.35 0.36 17.79
CA LYS A 90 -1.37 -0.08 18.80
C LYS A 90 -0.26 0.95 19.03
N ALA A 91 0.13 1.66 17.98
CA ALA A 91 1.12 2.72 18.02
C ALA A 91 0.59 4.08 18.54
N ASN A 92 -0.71 4.20 18.83
CA ASN A 92 -1.36 5.46 19.24
C ASN A 92 -1.11 6.62 18.24
N LEU A 93 -1.27 6.29 16.96
CA LEU A 93 -1.07 7.17 15.80
C LEU A 93 -2.37 7.54 15.06
N LEU A 94 -3.52 6.97 15.47
CA LEU A 94 -4.87 7.28 14.98
C LEU A 94 -5.61 8.25 15.90
#